data_AF-A0A067PEX0-F1
#
_entry.id   AF-A0A067PEX0-F1
#
_cell.length_a   1.000
_cell.length_b   1.000
_cell.length_c   1.000
_cell.angle_alpha   90.00
_cell.angle_beta   90.00
_cell.angle_gamma   90.00
#
_symmetry.space_group_name_H-M   'P 1'
#
loop_
_entity.id
_entity.type
_entity.pdbx_description
1 polymer ?
#
loop_
_entity_poly.entity_id
_entity_poly.type
_entity_poly.pdbx_seq_one_letter_code
_entity_poly.pdbx_strand_id
1 'polypeptide(L)'
;ALVHLGAPDALLEKYRVLEKSNCRVTTGIIDDHWRRGTRNTVLPWIWSIVDDQEKGKYLKDFIQLHWLQAKAMHDRWEEELTIIMHEMKWVCKYFAHRSCQWSA
;
A
#
# COMPACT_ATOMS: atom_id res chain seq x y z
N ALA A 1 7.83 15.61 -3.66
CA ALA A 1 9.14 15.69 -4.32
C ALA A 1 9.12 16.65 -5.51
N LEU A 2 8.35 16.39 -6.59
CA LEU A 2 8.31 17.26 -7.77
C LEU A 2 7.85 18.70 -7.48
N VAL A 3 6.85 18.87 -6.63
CA VAL A 3 6.40 20.20 -6.16
C VAL A 3 7.51 20.92 -5.37
N HIS A 4 8.28 20.19 -4.56
CA HIS A 4 9.40 20.77 -3.80
C HIS A 4 10.61 21.08 -4.68
N LEU A 5 10.72 20.46 -5.85
CA LEU A 5 11.80 20.68 -6.83
C LEU A 5 11.47 21.80 -7.84
N GLY A 6 10.32 22.47 -7.71
CA GLY A 6 9.91 23.54 -8.63
C GLY A 6 9.68 23.05 -10.06
N ALA A 7 9.14 21.84 -10.21
CA ALA A 7 8.87 21.27 -11.53
C ALA A 7 7.87 22.14 -12.33
N PRO A 8 8.03 22.23 -13.67
CA PRO A 8 7.14 23.01 -14.52
C PRO A 8 5.71 22.46 -14.51
N ASP A 9 4.73 23.35 -14.67
CA ASP A 9 3.29 23.02 -14.56
C ASP A 9 2.86 21.89 -15.51
N ALA A 10 3.44 21.81 -16.71
CA ALA A 10 3.18 20.72 -17.65
C ALA A 10 3.55 19.33 -17.09
N LEU A 11 4.57 19.27 -16.23
CA LEU A 11 5.01 18.04 -15.58
C LEU A 11 4.14 17.71 -14.36
N LEU A 12 3.63 18.73 -13.67
CA LEU A 12 2.67 18.58 -12.57
C LEU A 12 1.27 18.17 -13.04
N GLU A 13 0.88 18.58 -14.26
CA GLU A 13 -0.38 18.16 -14.88
C GLU A 13 -0.36 16.66 -15.20
N LYS A 14 0.78 16.15 -15.67
CA LYS A 14 1.01 14.72 -15.95
C LYS A 14 1.25 13.90 -14.67
N TYR A 15 2.07 14.40 -13.74
CA TYR A 15 2.41 13.74 -12.48
C TYR A 15 1.80 14.51 -11.32
N ARG A 16 0.48 14.36 -11.15
CA ARG A 16 -0.28 14.99 -10.07
C ARG A 16 0.25 14.57 -8.69
N VAL A 17 -0.08 15.35 -7.67
CA VAL A 17 0.28 15.01 -6.28
C VAL A 17 -0.46 13.74 -5.87
N LEU A 18 0.30 12.75 -5.38
CA LEU A 18 -0.26 11.51 -4.87
C LEU A 18 -0.78 11.71 -3.43
N GLU A 19 -2.06 11.97 -3.29
CA GLU A 19 -2.74 11.92 -1.99
C GLU A 19 -3.10 10.49 -1.57
N LYS A 20 -3.18 10.25 -0.25
CA LYS A 20 -3.59 8.96 0.32
C LYS A 20 -5.01 8.55 -0.10
N SER A 21 -5.87 9.52 -0.38
CA SER A 21 -7.22 9.35 -0.94
C SER A 21 -7.21 8.61 -2.29
N ASN A 22 -6.20 8.87 -3.13
CA ASN A 22 -6.04 8.22 -4.44
C ASN A 22 -5.60 6.75 -4.31
N CYS A 23 -5.07 6.33 -3.17
CA CYS A 23 -4.68 4.94 -2.93
C CYS A 23 -5.79 4.13 -2.25
N ARG A 24 -7.01 4.68 -2.13
CA ARG A 24 -8.13 3.95 -1.51
C ARG A 24 -8.59 2.83 -2.42
N VAL A 25 -8.57 1.60 -1.91
CA VAL A 25 -9.12 0.44 -2.60
C VAL A 25 -10.61 0.67 -2.80
N THR A 26 -11.06 0.65 -4.05
CA THR A 26 -12.48 0.74 -4.35
C THR A 26 -13.09 -0.64 -4.16
N THR A 27 -13.79 -0.83 -3.05
CA THR A 27 -14.52 -2.06 -2.70
C THR A 27 -15.77 -2.27 -3.54
N GLY A 28 -16.06 -1.44 -4.54
CA GLY A 28 -17.26 -1.55 -5.37
C GLY A 28 -17.45 -2.90 -6.09
N ILE A 29 -16.39 -3.69 -6.25
CA ILE A 29 -16.47 -5.09 -6.74
C ILE A 29 -17.05 -6.03 -5.66
N ILE A 30 -16.74 -5.76 -4.39
CA ILE A 30 -17.19 -6.51 -3.21
C ILE A 30 -18.59 -6.02 -2.79
N ASP A 31 -18.82 -4.71 -2.80
CA ASP A 31 -20.05 -4.08 -2.32
C ASP A 31 -21.23 -4.22 -3.32
N ASP A 32 -20.97 -4.33 -4.63
CA ASP A 32 -22.01 -4.44 -5.66
C ASP A 32 -21.67 -5.51 -6.71
N HIS A 33 -21.84 -6.78 -6.32
CA HIS A 33 -21.54 -7.95 -7.14
C HIS A 33 -22.36 -8.06 -8.45
N TRP A 34 -23.45 -7.30 -8.59
CA TRP A 34 -24.28 -7.28 -9.79
C TRP A 34 -23.70 -6.37 -10.89
N ARG A 35 -22.89 -5.37 -10.53
CA ARG A 35 -22.22 -4.47 -11.48
C ARG A 35 -20.95 -5.10 -12.05
N ARG A 36 -21.10 -5.86 -13.13
CA ARG A 36 -19.95 -6.35 -13.93
C ARG A 36 -19.32 -5.20 -14.74
N GLY A 37 -17.99 -5.22 -14.90
CA GLY A 37 -17.26 -4.26 -15.73
C GLY A 37 -16.74 -3.01 -15.01
N THR A 38 -16.96 -2.88 -13.70
CA THR A 38 -16.46 -1.76 -12.86
C THR A 38 -14.97 -1.82 -12.53
N ARG A 39 -14.27 -2.90 -12.91
CA ARG A 39 -12.84 -3.12 -12.60
C ARG A 39 -11.93 -1.98 -13.09
N ASN A 40 -12.30 -1.32 -14.19
CA ASN A 40 -11.52 -0.23 -14.78
C ASN A 40 -12.12 1.16 -14.52
N THR A 41 -13.35 1.26 -13.99
CA THR A 41 -14.03 2.56 -13.84
C THR A 41 -13.53 3.37 -12.65
N VAL A 42 -12.81 2.73 -11.72
CA VAL A 42 -12.32 3.37 -10.48
C VAL A 42 -10.82 3.17 -10.26
N LEU A 43 -10.05 3.03 -11.34
CA LEU A 43 -8.58 2.97 -11.24
C LEU A 43 -8.02 4.37 -10.92
N PRO A 44 -7.20 4.52 -9.88
CA PRO A 44 -6.51 5.77 -9.59
C PRO A 44 -5.70 6.30 -10.78
N TRP A 45 -5.65 7.62 -10.92
CA TRP A 45 -5.00 8.30 -12.05
C TRP A 45 -3.51 7.93 -12.21
N ILE A 46 -2.83 7.53 -11.13
CA ILE A 46 -1.43 7.07 -11.14
C ILE A 46 -1.20 5.88 -12.10
N TRP A 47 -2.24 5.09 -12.36
CA TRP A 47 -2.18 3.97 -13.30
C TRP A 47 -2.39 4.36 -14.76
N SER A 48 -2.76 5.62 -15.02
CA SER A 48 -2.91 6.17 -16.37
C SER A 48 -1.58 6.67 -16.95
N ILE A 49 -0.47 6.61 -16.21
CA ILE A 49 0.83 7.17 -16.61
C ILE A 49 1.48 6.38 -17.77
N VAL A 50 1.13 5.11 -17.95
CA VAL A 50 1.70 4.17 -18.93
C VAL A 50 0.78 3.98 -20.16
N ASP A 51 0.03 5.01 -20.54
CA ASP A 51 -0.98 4.92 -21.62
C ASP A 51 -0.41 5.12 -23.04
N ASP A 52 0.88 4.87 -23.24
CA ASP A 52 1.49 4.99 -24.56
C ASP A 52 1.35 3.65 -25.31
N GLN A 53 0.23 3.52 -26.03
CA GLN A 53 -0.09 2.48 -27.03
C GLN A 53 -0.31 1.03 -26.50
N GLU A 54 -1.05 0.23 -27.27
CA GLU A 54 -1.54 -1.13 -26.94
C GLU A 54 -0.49 -2.13 -26.43
N LYS A 55 0.81 -1.87 -26.66
CA LYS A 55 1.93 -2.66 -26.11
C LYS A 55 2.14 -2.45 -24.60
N GLY A 56 1.59 -1.39 -24.02
CA GLY A 56 1.78 -1.00 -22.62
C GLY A 56 0.86 -1.71 -21.62
N LYS A 57 -0.18 -2.43 -22.05
CA LYS A 57 -1.16 -3.05 -21.13
C LYS A 57 -0.53 -4.10 -20.21
N TYR A 58 0.27 -5.02 -20.77
CA TYR A 58 0.96 -6.04 -19.98
C TYR A 58 1.98 -5.42 -19.02
N LEU A 59 2.74 -4.43 -19.50
CA LEU A 59 3.71 -3.70 -18.69
C LEU A 59 3.04 -2.94 -17.55
N LYS A 60 1.86 -2.35 -17.79
CA LYS A 60 1.04 -1.67 -16.79
C LYS A 60 0.55 -2.62 -15.70
N ASP A 61 0.00 -3.77 -16.08
CA ASP A 61 -0.46 -4.78 -15.12
C ASP A 61 0.71 -5.32 -14.28
N PHE A 62 1.87 -5.52 -14.91
CA PHE A 62 3.09 -5.93 -14.22
C PHE A 62 3.55 -4.88 -13.19
N ILE A 63 3.67 -3.61 -13.59
CA ILE A 63 4.07 -2.52 -12.69
C ILE A 63 3.07 -2.36 -11.54
N GLN A 64 1.77 -2.48 -11.82
CA GLN A 64 0.72 -2.46 -10.80
C GLN A 64 0.90 -3.58 -9.77
N LEU A 65 1.06 -4.82 -10.23
CA LEU A 65 1.26 -5.96 -9.35
C LEU A 65 2.51 -5.81 -8.50
N HIS A 66 3.63 -5.41 -9.10
CA HIS A 66 4.88 -5.19 -8.39
C HIS A 66 4.76 -4.10 -7.32
N TRP A 67 4.10 -2.99 -7.63
CA TRP A 67 3.85 -1.94 -6.65
C TRP A 67 2.95 -2.42 -5.51
N LEU A 68 1.86 -3.15 -5.81
CA LEU A 68 0.96 -3.70 -4.79
C LEU A 68 1.68 -4.70 -3.88
N GLN A 69 2.51 -5.57 -4.45
CA GLN A 69 3.34 -6.50 -3.69
C GLN A 69 4.34 -5.78 -2.79
N ALA A 70 5.07 -4.79 -3.32
CA ALA A 70 6.01 -4.00 -2.54
C ALA A 70 5.31 -3.25 -1.40
N LYS A 71 4.11 -2.69 -1.66
CA LYS A 71 3.31 -2.03 -0.63
C LYS A 71 2.84 -3.00 0.45
N ALA A 72 2.31 -4.15 0.07
CA ALA A 72 1.90 -5.20 1.02
C ALA A 72 3.07 -5.71 1.87
N MET A 73 4.26 -5.88 1.26
CA MET A 73 5.47 -6.26 2.00
C MET A 73 5.89 -5.18 3.00
N HIS A 74 5.86 -3.90 2.59
CA HIS A 74 6.16 -2.78 3.47
C HIS A 74 5.18 -2.74 4.66
N ASP A 75 3.89 -2.85 4.41
CA ASP A 75 2.86 -2.79 5.45
C ASP A 75 3.02 -3.95 6.44
N ARG A 76 3.31 -5.15 5.94
CA ARG A 76 3.62 -6.30 6.80
C ARG A 76 4.89 -6.07 7.64
N TRP A 77 5.95 -5.48 7.09
CA TRP A 77 7.15 -5.18 7.85
C TRP A 77 6.91 -4.14 8.95
N GLU A 78 6.04 -3.15 8.69
CA GLU A 78 5.62 -2.16 9.69
C GLU A 78 4.83 -2.83 10.84
N GLU A 79 3.94 -3.77 10.51
CA GLU A 79 3.23 -4.60 11.49
C GLU A 79 4.18 -5.49 12.30
N GLU A 80 5.08 -6.22 11.63
CA GLU A 80 6.08 -7.09 12.26
C GLU A 80 6.99 -6.32 13.23
N LEU A 81 7.44 -5.13 12.84
CA LEU A 81 8.24 -4.28 13.72
C LEU A 81 7.48 -3.94 15.01
N THR A 82 6.20 -3.59 14.88
CA THR A 82 5.34 -3.29 16.03
C THR A 82 5.19 -4.52 16.93
N ILE A 83 4.95 -5.70 16.34
CA ILE A 83 4.82 -6.97 17.06
C ILE A 83 6.11 -7.29 17.82
N ILE A 84 7.27 -7.23 17.18
CA ILE A 84 8.57 -7.53 17.80
C ILE A 84 8.83 -6.63 19.02
N MET A 85 8.51 -5.33 18.92
CA MET A 85 8.64 -4.40 20.05
C MET A 85 7.76 -4.79 21.24
N HIS A 86 6.56 -5.32 20.97
CA HIS A 86 5.67 -5.83 22.01
C HIS A 86 6.14 -7.18 22.56
N GLU A 87 6.60 -8.09 21.71
CA GLU A 87 7.14 -9.39 22.11
C GLU A 87 8.31 -9.25 23.08
N MET A 88 9.26 -8.35 22.81
CA MET A 88 10.38 -8.09 23.73
C MET A 88 9.88 -7.73 25.14
N LYS A 89 8.84 -6.90 25.23
CA LYS A 89 8.24 -6.52 26.53
C LYS A 89 7.50 -7.71 27.17
N TRP A 90 6.78 -8.51 26.38
CA TRP A 90 6.06 -9.67 26.88
C TRP A 90 7.00 -10.76 27.39
N VAL A 91 8.13 -10.99 26.73
CA VAL A 91 9.15 -11.95 27.16
C VAL A 91 9.70 -11.58 28.52
N CYS A 92 10.06 -10.31 28.76
CA CYS A 92 10.50 -9.86 30.09
C CYS A 92 9.43 -10.09 31.16
N LYS A 93 8.16 -9.74 30.88
CA LYS A 93 7.05 -9.95 31.81
C LYS A 93 6.80 -11.43 32.09
N TYR A 94 6.91 -12.28 31.06
CA TYR A 94 6.76 -13.72 31.20
C TYR A 94 7.82 -14.31 32.13
N PHE A 95 9.09 -13.94 31.97
CA PHE A 95 10.16 -14.39 32.85
C PHE A 95 10.01 -13.87 34.28
N ALA A 96 9.63 -12.60 34.46
CA ALA A 96 9.34 -12.05 35.78
C ALA A 96 8.21 -12.82 36.49
N HIS A 97 7.14 -13.13 35.76
CA HIS A 97 6.04 -13.94 36.28
C HIS A 97 6.47 -15.36 36.65
N ARG A 98 7.25 -16.03 35.80
CA ARG A 98 7.81 -17.37 36.07
C ARG A 98 8.74 -17.37 37.28
N SER A 99 9.60 -16.36 37.41
CA SER A 99 10.48 -16.22 38.57
C SER A 99 9.70 -16.07 39.88
N CYS A 100 8.61 -15.30 39.87
CA CYS A 100 7.72 -15.18 41.01
C CYS A 100 7.04 -16.50 41.37
N GLN A 101 6.59 -17.28 40.37
CA GLN A 101 5.97 -18.59 40.59
C GLN A 101 6.94 -19.61 41.19
N TRP A 102 8.22 -19.59 40.79
CA TRP A 102 9.22 -20.54 41.29
C TRP A 102 9.74 -20.21 42.68
N SER A 103 9.57 -18.97 43.13
CA SER A 103 10.02 -18.51 44.45
C SER A 103 8.92 -18.63 45.52
N ALA A 104 7.71 -19.02 45.13
CA ALA A 104 6.57 -19.29 46.01
C ALA A 104 6.45 -20.81 46.28
#